data_AF-A0A0Q5IFM1-F1
#
_entry.id   AF-A0A0Q5IFM1-F1
#
_cell.length_a   1.000
_cell.length_b   1.000
_cell.length_c   1.000
_cell.angle_alpha   90.00
_cell.angle_beta   90.00
_cell.angle_gamma   90.00
#
_symmetry.space_group_name_H-M   'P 1'
#
loop_
_entity.id
_entity.type
_entity.pdbx_description
1 polymer ?
#
loop_
_entity_poly.entity_id
_entity_poly.type
_entity_poly.pdbx_seq_one_letter_code
_entity_poly.pdbx_strand_id
1 'polypeptide(L)'
;MTQNTGRQTIVVRGAWTGPVTDPHRQFSGEVTESDVAGIETGQAVGVSFTGSESRVPGAREHGKYVLSLGERSLPLVSFTCDQTGKSGHAGHDDTQPAEWCAVVVQ
;
A
#
# COMPACT_ATOMS: atom_id res chain seq x y z
N MET A 1 28.20 -12.80 -0.15
CA MET A 1 27.13 -12.80 -1.17
C MET A 1 25.81 -12.77 -0.42
N THR A 2 25.31 -11.57 -0.13
CA THR A 2 24.08 -11.39 0.65
C THR A 2 22.91 -11.64 -0.30
N GLN A 3 22.12 -12.68 -0.06
CA GLN A 3 20.94 -13.00 -0.85
C GLN A 3 19.99 -11.80 -0.78
N ASN A 4 19.88 -11.06 -1.88
CA ASN A 4 18.89 -10.00 -2.03
C ASN A 4 17.53 -10.71 -2.17
N THR A 5 16.88 -10.98 -1.03
CA THR A 5 15.61 -11.70 -0.96
C THR A 5 14.54 -10.92 -1.71
N GLY A 6 14.29 -11.25 -2.98
CA GLY A 6 13.17 -10.99 -3.92
C GLY A 6 12.12 -9.91 -3.63
N ARG A 7 12.41 -8.91 -2.80
CA ARG A 7 11.51 -7.86 -2.36
C ARG A 7 11.79 -6.65 -3.22
N GLN A 8 10.77 -6.19 -3.90
CA GLN A 8 10.81 -5.00 -4.71
C GLN A 8 9.84 -3.97 -4.15
N THR A 9 10.18 -2.72 -4.35
CA THR A 9 9.45 -1.59 -3.76
C THR A 9 8.75 -0.81 -4.86
N ILE A 10 7.54 -0.35 -4.58
CA ILE A 10 6.81 0.60 -5.39
C ILE A 10 6.37 1.73 -4.45
N VAL A 11 6.83 2.94 -4.72
CA VAL A 11 6.39 4.15 -4.02
C VAL A 11 5.21 4.72 -4.79
N VAL A 12 4.13 5.01 -4.07
CA VAL A 12 2.90 5.55 -4.63
C VAL A 12 2.46 6.78 -3.84
N ARG A 13 1.88 7.75 -4.52
CA ARG A 13 1.25 8.90 -3.89
C ARG A 13 -0.26 8.82 -4.05
N GLY A 14 -0.98 8.88 -2.93
CA GLY A 14 -2.43 8.70 -2.95
C GLY A 14 -3.05 8.69 -1.56
N ALA A 15 -4.34 8.39 -1.52
CA ALA A 15 -5.14 8.42 -0.32
C ALA A 15 -6.12 7.26 -0.26
N TRP A 16 -6.48 6.87 0.96
CA TRP A 16 -7.53 5.91 1.21
C TRP A 16 -8.91 6.56 1.29
N THR A 17 -9.89 5.99 0.60
CA THR A 17 -11.28 6.44 0.59
C THR A 17 -12.16 5.49 1.39
N GLY A 18 -12.84 6.01 2.40
CA GLY A 18 -13.75 5.26 3.28
C GLY A 18 -13.27 5.19 4.74
N PRO A 19 -14.02 4.55 5.65
CA PRO A 19 -13.61 4.36 7.04
C PRO A 19 -12.41 3.41 7.19
N VAL A 20 -11.49 3.66 8.14
CA VAL A 20 -10.38 2.74 8.47
C VAL A 20 -10.85 1.33 8.83
N THR A 21 -12.05 1.22 9.41
CA THR A 21 -12.68 -0.05 9.79
C THR A 21 -13.42 -0.74 8.66
N ASP A 22 -13.51 -0.12 7.48
CA ASP A 22 -14.24 -0.64 6.35
C ASP A 22 -13.35 -1.61 5.54
N PRO A 23 -13.76 -2.89 5.39
CA PRO A 23 -12.97 -3.87 4.66
C PRO A 23 -12.98 -3.65 3.14
N HIS A 24 -13.90 -2.82 2.63
CA HIS A 24 -13.98 -2.43 1.22
C HIS A 24 -13.29 -1.10 0.94
N ARG A 25 -12.57 -0.54 1.93
CA ARG A 25 -11.82 0.69 1.75
C ARG A 25 -10.79 0.50 0.65
N GLN A 26 -10.67 1.50 -0.21
CA GLN A 26 -9.78 1.49 -1.35
C GLN A 26 -8.79 2.65 -1.27
N PHE A 27 -7.53 2.35 -1.53
CA PHE A 27 -6.52 3.36 -1.82
C PHE A 27 -6.53 3.65 -3.31
N SER A 28 -6.44 4.93 -3.66
CA SER A 28 -6.24 5.37 -5.04
C SER A 28 -5.08 6.34 -5.12
N GLY A 29 -4.23 6.17 -6.12
CA GLY A 29 -3.05 7.01 -6.29
C GLY A 29 -2.34 6.77 -7.61
N GLU A 30 -1.09 7.20 -7.67
CA GLU A 30 -0.19 7.02 -8.79
C GLU A 30 1.20 6.58 -8.33
N VAL A 31 1.92 5.83 -9.16
CA VAL A 31 3.32 5.46 -8.91
C VAL A 31 4.20 6.69 -8.99
N THR A 32 5.01 6.92 -7.97
CA THR A 32 6.07 7.94 -8.00
C THR A 32 7.42 7.30 -8.32
N GLU A 33 7.72 6.13 -7.75
CA GLU A 33 8.97 5.39 -7.95
C GLU A 33 8.72 3.87 -7.93
N SER A 34 9.51 3.07 -8.65
CA SER A 34 9.34 1.61 -8.70
C SER A 34 10.62 0.87 -9.05
N ASP A 35 10.91 -0.20 -8.29
CA ASP A 35 11.95 -1.19 -8.58
C ASP A 35 11.41 -2.42 -9.34
N VAL A 36 10.12 -2.41 -9.71
CA VAL A 36 9.45 -3.51 -10.40
C VAL A 36 9.43 -3.27 -11.90
N ALA A 37 9.89 -4.27 -12.67
CA ALA A 37 9.97 -4.18 -14.12
C ALA A 37 8.59 -4.01 -14.78
N GLY A 38 8.47 -3.01 -15.65
CA GLY A 38 7.23 -2.71 -16.37
C GLY A 38 6.17 -2.01 -15.51
N ILE A 39 6.57 -1.36 -14.41
CA ILE A 39 5.77 -0.37 -13.71
C ILE A 39 6.45 0.99 -13.89
N GLU A 40 5.69 1.95 -14.41
CA GLU A 40 6.18 3.28 -14.75
C GLU A 40 5.67 4.33 -13.77
N THR A 41 6.46 5.37 -13.53
CA THR A 41 6.03 6.58 -12.80
C THR A 41 4.84 7.22 -13.51
N GLY A 42 3.87 7.70 -12.73
CA GLY A 42 2.59 8.26 -13.22
C GLY A 42 1.51 7.21 -13.50
N GLN A 43 1.82 5.91 -13.41
CA GLN A 43 0.81 4.88 -13.60
C GLN A 43 -0.20 4.91 -12.44
N ALA A 44 -1.49 4.91 -12.78
CA ALA A 44 -2.56 4.87 -11.79
C ALA A 44 -2.55 3.54 -11.03
N VAL A 45 -2.77 3.61 -9.71
CA VAL A 45 -2.78 2.46 -8.82
C VAL A 45 -4.03 2.43 -7.95
N GLY A 46 -4.46 1.22 -7.62
CA GLY A 46 -5.39 0.97 -6.52
C GLY A 46 -4.75 0.02 -5.50
N VAL A 47 -4.99 0.22 -4.20
CA VAL A 47 -4.70 -0.81 -3.19
C VAL A 47 -6.00 -1.19 -2.51
N SER A 48 -6.25 -2.49 -2.42
CA SER A 48 -7.42 -3.04 -1.76
C SER A 48 -7.03 -4.14 -0.77
N PHE A 49 -7.86 -4.33 0.24
CA PHE A 49 -7.69 -5.40 1.20
C PHE A 49 -8.17 -6.74 0.62
N THR A 50 -7.43 -7.82 0.86
CA THR A 50 -7.76 -9.20 0.42
C THR A 50 -7.78 -10.21 1.57
N GLY A 51 -8.02 -9.74 2.79
CA GLY A 51 -8.30 -10.61 3.94
C GLY A 51 -9.80 -10.97 4.04
N SER A 52 -10.09 -12.09 4.71
CA SER A 52 -11.46 -12.53 5.00
C SER A 52 -12.25 -11.45 5.75
N GLU A 53 -13.55 -11.36 5.47
CA GLU A 53 -14.56 -10.40 6.00
C GLU A 53 -14.74 -10.41 7.54
N SER A 54 -13.80 -11.02 8.27
CA SER A 54 -13.76 -11.04 9.72
C SER A 54 -13.12 -9.76 10.24
N ARG A 55 -13.87 -9.03 11.06
CA ARG A 55 -13.46 -7.80 11.74
C ARG A 55 -12.11 -8.02 12.46
N VAL A 56 -11.01 -7.48 11.92
CA VAL A 56 -9.70 -7.54 12.59
C VAL A 56 -9.66 -6.54 13.77
N PRO A 57 -9.25 -6.96 14.98
CA PRO A 57 -9.41 -6.18 16.20
C PRO A 57 -8.36 -5.07 16.42
N GLY A 58 -7.54 -4.71 15.42
CA GLY A 58 -6.60 -3.60 15.58
C GLY A 58 -5.80 -3.26 14.33
N ALA A 59 -5.37 -1.99 14.25
CA ALA A 59 -4.62 -1.40 13.13
C ALA A 59 -3.21 -2.00 12.88
N ARG A 60 -2.86 -3.11 13.54
CA ARG A 60 -1.53 -3.75 13.47
C ARG A 60 -1.52 -5.07 12.69
N GLU A 61 -2.69 -5.64 12.41
CA GLU A 61 -2.83 -6.86 11.62
C GLU A 61 -3.72 -6.58 10.41
N HIS A 62 -3.37 -5.55 9.63
CA HIS A 62 -3.97 -5.43 8.32
C HIS A 62 -3.45 -6.58 7.46
N GLY A 63 -4.32 -7.57 7.24
CA GLY A 63 -4.17 -8.66 6.30
C GLY A 63 -3.72 -8.28 4.88
N LYS A 64 -3.64 -9.29 4.03
CA LYS A 64 -3.01 -9.25 2.71
C LYS A 64 -3.59 -8.10 1.88
N TYR A 65 -2.74 -7.20 1.41
CA TYR A 65 -3.12 -6.15 0.45
C TYR A 65 -2.79 -6.59 -0.97
N VAL A 66 -3.56 -6.10 -1.94
CA VAL A 66 -3.24 -6.23 -3.37
C VAL A 66 -3.17 -4.85 -3.99
N LEU A 67 -2.09 -4.61 -4.72
CA LEU A 67 -1.89 -3.44 -5.57
C LEU A 67 -2.34 -3.77 -6.99
N SER A 68 -3.32 -3.03 -7.49
CA SER A 68 -3.82 -3.12 -8.85
C SER A 68 -3.24 -1.99 -9.70
N LEU A 69 -2.68 -2.34 -10.85
CA LEU A 69 -2.00 -1.46 -11.81
C LEU A 69 -2.47 -1.84 -13.22
N GLY A 70 -3.53 -1.18 -13.71
CA GLY A 70 -4.18 -1.59 -14.95
C GLY A 70 -4.65 -3.05 -14.89
N GLU A 71 -4.16 -3.91 -15.78
CA GLU A 71 -4.48 -5.34 -15.83
C GLU A 71 -3.64 -6.20 -14.86
N ARG A 72 -2.66 -5.61 -14.18
CA ARG A 72 -1.78 -6.32 -13.23
C ARG A 72 -2.30 -6.20 -11.82
N SER A 73 -2.14 -7.27 -11.05
CA SER A 73 -2.41 -7.28 -9.61
C SER A 73 -1.23 -7.94 -8.89
N LEU A 74 -0.67 -7.24 -7.91
CA LEU A 74 0.50 -7.67 -7.15
C LEU A 74 0.13 -7.82 -5.67
N PRO A 75 0.32 -9.00 -5.06
CA PRO A 75 0.15 -9.16 -3.63
C PRO A 75 1.25 -8.38 -2.90
N LEU A 76 0.84 -7.54 -1.97
CA LEU A 76 1.76 -6.77 -1.14
C LEU A 76 2.08 -7.55 0.14
N VAL A 77 3.35 -7.54 0.49
CA VAL A 77 3.85 -7.99 1.80
C VAL A 77 3.75 -6.89 2.83
N SER A 78 3.89 -5.63 2.41
CA SER A 78 3.75 -4.46 3.27
C SER A 78 3.21 -3.27 2.48
N PHE A 79 2.40 -2.43 3.13
CA PHE A 79 1.96 -1.15 2.60
C PHE A 79 1.93 -0.13 3.73
N THR A 80 2.86 0.82 3.71
CA THR A 80 3.11 1.74 4.83
C THR A 80 3.29 3.17 4.34
N CYS A 81 2.68 4.13 5.02
CA CYS A 81 2.87 5.55 4.75
C CYS A 81 4.24 6.02 5.29
N ASP A 82 5.11 6.55 4.42
CA ASP A 82 6.47 6.98 4.78
C ASP A 82 6.46 8.11 5.83
N GLN A 83 5.39 8.91 5.85
CA GLN A 83 5.22 10.02 6.79
C GLN A 83 4.97 9.58 8.24
N THR A 84 4.66 8.29 8.49
CA THR A 84 4.37 7.78 9.84
C THR A 84 5.58 7.77 10.78
N GLY A 85 6.80 7.99 10.27
CA GLY A 85 8.02 8.15 11.08
C GLY A 85 8.22 9.55 11.68
N LYS A 86 7.47 10.57 11.24
CA LYS A 86 7.60 11.96 11.72
C LYS A 86 6.37 12.36 12.52
N SER A 87 6.51 12.24 13.84
CA SER A 87 5.68 12.83 14.92
C SER A 87 4.86 11.80 15.68
N GLY A 88 5.13 11.72 16.99
CA GLY A 88 4.30 11.03 17.98
C GLY A 88 2.94 11.70 18.19
N HIS A 89 2.19 11.93 17.12
CA HIS A 89 0.80 12.35 17.16
C HIS A 89 -0.08 11.19 16.69
N ALA A 90 -1.02 10.80 17.56
CA ALA A 90 -2.09 9.90 17.21
C ALA A 90 -2.88 10.50 16.02
N GLY A 91 -3.09 9.69 14.97
CA GLY A 91 -3.99 9.99 13.87
C GLY A 91 -3.29 10.61 12.65
N HIS A 92 -2.63 9.78 11.84
CA HIS A 92 -2.43 10.13 10.44
C HIS A 92 -3.79 10.03 9.75
N ASP A 93 -4.29 11.15 9.21
CA ASP A 93 -5.47 11.15 8.36
C ASP A 93 -5.07 10.59 6.99
N ASP A 94 -5.36 9.31 6.81
CA ASP A 94 -4.99 8.59 5.60
C ASP A 94 -5.98 8.81 4.45
N THR A 95 -6.95 9.73 4.62
CA THR A 95 -7.82 10.23 3.54
C THR A 95 -7.19 11.39 2.76
N GLN A 96 -6.06 11.93 3.24
CA GLN A 96 -5.28 12.92 2.50
C GLN A 96 -4.19 12.25 1.64
N PRO A 97 -3.89 12.81 0.44
CA PRO A 97 -2.82 12.28 -0.39
C PRO A 97 -1.45 12.35 0.31
N ALA A 98 -0.82 11.19 0.50
CA ALA A 98 0.50 11.04 1.09
C ALA A 98 1.35 10.05 0.28
N GLU A 99 2.63 9.92 0.62
CA GLU A 99 3.53 8.93 0.03
C GLU A 99 3.48 7.61 0.81
N TRP A 100 3.32 6.52 0.07
CA TRP A 100 3.18 5.17 0.59
C TRP A 100 4.17 4.25 -0.10
N CYS A 101 4.81 3.40 0.70
CA CYS A 101 5.74 2.40 0.26
C CYS A 101 5.04 1.04 0.24
N ALA A 102 4.91 0.47 -0.95
CA ALA A 102 4.40 -0.87 -1.20
C ALA A 102 5.57 -1.83 -1.43
N VAL A 103 5.62 -2.91 -0.66
CA VAL A 103 6.63 -3.97 -0.82
C VAL A 103 5.95 -5.20 -1.40
N VAL A 104 6.45 -5.68 -2.54
CA VAL A 104 6.04 -6.92 -3.19
C VAL A 104 7.14 -7.97 -3.09
N VAL A 105 6.76 -9.25 -3.17
CA VAL A 105 7.70 -10.35 -3.38
C VAL A 105 7.38 -10.97 -4.73
N GLN A 106 8.39 -11.03 -5.61
CA GLN A 106 8.33 -11.75 -6.87
C GLN A 106 9.08 -13.09 -6.79
#